data_AF-A0A960K5W9-F1
#
_entry.id   AF-A0A960K5W9-F1
#
_cell.length_a   1.000
_cell.length_b   1.000
_cell.length_c   1.000
_cell.angle_alpha   90.00
_cell.angle_beta   90.00
_cell.angle_gamma   90.00
#
_symmetry.space_group_name_H-M   'P 1'
#
loop_
_entity.id
_entity.type
_entity.pdbx_description
1 polymer ?
#
loop_
_entity_poly.entity_id
_entity_poly.type
_entity_poly.pdbx_seq_one_letter_code
_entity_poly.pdbx_strand_id
1 'polypeptide(L)'
;MRGGSISALVAALGGMLLSVAGSMAQAQGATPNLGTEAQLAEGKQLYDKYCSQCHGEKGDGQGIATPYLNPEPRDFTKGKYKVRSTPTGALPTDEDIKRSIRQGLPYTAMPAFPIFSEAQLTNLTFYLKSFSDSFKDPEAYLPAFPIPEPPKTTAESIEKGKEAYVANGCVRCHGALGRGDGTSAPEQKDDWGNYIRVADLTKPWTFRGGGTRKDIYRTMSGGFFGTPMPGFYGSLEPEVIWSIVDYIRSLSGDADQAPYANLARAVPAEGALDLERGKELFANAPEAMFPIIGQIMEPGRSFHPSTTAVKVQAVYDRNEIAVLVRWNDMRAEKTGANGPNLEVPLWDVDNPRGAAGGGSEEEGGGFWGDEETSGGEGGSFWGDEETSEDASGDGGSFWGEEEAGGDDGGGDFWGEEDSGSGTGPAAVQSEFSDAVALQFPSTAPAGIRKPYFIFGDLENSVDLWFADLVKSKARLFQGRGSSSVTESEAKPPELTASFEEGEWSVIFKRKRRGPGIAFEEGQFVPISVTVWDGFNRERGNKRGLTSWYDLYVEPTEAPSPFGPMAKAGLGVLALELLIVGLVRRKRKKDQAAAA
;
A
#
# COMPACT_ATOMS: atom_id res chain seq x y z
N MET A 1 39.82 -84.61 18.06
CA MET A 1 40.97 -85.33 17.48
C MET A 1 40.66 -85.65 16.03
N ARG A 2 41.61 -85.32 15.13
CA ARG A 2 41.71 -85.70 13.69
C ARG A 2 40.59 -85.12 12.79
N GLY A 3 40.84 -84.38 11.73
CA GLY A 3 42.05 -84.20 10.93
C GLY A 3 41.64 -84.34 9.46
N GLY A 4 41.77 -83.28 8.66
CA GLY A 4 41.41 -83.27 7.24
C GLY A 4 41.75 -81.93 6.61
N SER A 5 42.92 -81.86 5.99
CA SER A 5 43.61 -80.68 5.49
C SER A 5 43.49 -80.55 3.96
N ILE A 6 43.39 -79.29 3.50
CA ILE A 6 44.15 -78.67 2.39
C ILE A 6 43.87 -79.14 0.94
N SER A 7 43.33 -78.24 0.10
CA SER A 7 43.98 -77.72 -1.12
C SER A 7 43.08 -76.79 -1.94
N ALA A 8 43.71 -75.83 -2.63
CA ALA A 8 43.19 -74.72 -3.45
C ALA A 8 42.75 -73.48 -2.62
N LEU A 9 43.32 -72.28 -2.75
CA LEU A 9 43.99 -71.65 -3.88
C LEU A 9 44.88 -70.49 -3.34
N VAL A 10 46.17 -70.46 -3.68
CA VAL A 10 47.09 -69.32 -3.45
C VAL A 10 47.58 -68.84 -4.80
N ALA A 11 47.11 -67.65 -5.21
CA ALA A 11 47.69 -66.70 -6.16
C ALA A 11 46.63 -65.60 -6.35
N ALA A 12 46.82 -64.30 -6.12
CA ALA A 12 48.00 -63.52 -5.89
C ALA A 12 47.62 -62.27 -5.07
N LEU A 13 48.44 -61.93 -4.07
CA LEU A 13 48.50 -60.63 -3.40
C LEU A 13 49.61 -59.83 -4.08
N GLY A 14 49.34 -58.61 -4.54
CA GLY A 14 50.39 -57.67 -4.95
C GLY A 14 49.90 -56.59 -5.92
N GLY A 15 49.44 -55.46 -5.38
CA GLY A 15 49.02 -54.26 -6.12
C GLY A 15 47.99 -53.49 -5.30
N MET A 16 48.38 -52.86 -4.19
CA MET A 16 48.90 -51.49 -4.14
C MET A 16 47.86 -50.45 -4.61
N LEU A 17 47.20 -49.85 -3.61
CA LEU A 17 46.83 -48.44 -3.52
C LEU A 17 46.62 -47.71 -4.85
N LEU A 18 45.38 -47.56 -5.32
CA LEU A 18 44.90 -46.37 -6.03
C LEU A 18 43.35 -46.40 -6.11
N SER A 19 42.75 -45.20 -6.07
CA SER A 19 41.34 -44.84 -6.30
C SER A 19 40.28 -45.20 -5.25
N VAL A 20 40.36 -44.57 -4.07
CA VAL A 20 39.17 -44.00 -3.40
C VAL A 20 39.25 -42.48 -3.52
N ALA A 21 39.05 -41.98 -4.74
CA ALA A 21 38.84 -40.58 -5.04
C ALA A 21 38.16 -40.53 -6.42
N GLY A 22 37.05 -39.80 -6.52
CA GLY A 22 36.38 -39.52 -7.78
C GLY A 22 35.09 -40.31 -7.98
N SER A 23 34.00 -39.77 -7.45
CA SER A 23 32.90 -39.24 -8.28
C SER A 23 31.91 -38.53 -7.36
N MET A 24 32.34 -37.39 -6.82
CA MET A 24 31.46 -36.23 -6.84
C MET A 24 31.10 -36.04 -8.31
N ALA A 25 29.91 -36.50 -8.70
CA ALA A 25 29.32 -36.08 -9.95
C ALA A 25 29.10 -34.57 -9.82
N GLN A 26 30.07 -33.81 -10.29
CA GLN A 26 29.90 -32.41 -10.66
C GLN A 26 28.63 -32.37 -11.50
N ALA A 27 27.64 -31.60 -11.05
CA ALA A 27 26.61 -31.10 -11.93
C ALA A 27 27.35 -30.31 -13.03
N GLN A 28 27.63 -30.96 -14.15
CA GLN A 28 28.12 -30.29 -15.34
C GLN A 28 27.04 -29.27 -15.71
N GLY A 29 27.41 -27.98 -15.65
CA GLY A 29 26.52 -26.87 -15.91
C GLY A 29 25.78 -27.08 -17.23
N ALA A 30 24.47 -27.30 -17.13
CA ALA A 30 23.61 -27.26 -18.29
C ALA A 30 23.74 -25.85 -18.89
N THR A 31 24.04 -25.78 -20.19
CA THR A 31 24.05 -24.50 -20.90
C THR A 31 22.71 -23.80 -20.67
N PRO A 32 22.71 -22.52 -20.20
CA PRO A 32 21.48 -21.79 -19.98
C PRO A 32 20.60 -21.81 -21.24
N ASN A 33 19.35 -22.25 -21.09
CA ASN A 33 18.40 -22.17 -22.19
C ASN A 33 17.92 -20.73 -22.35
N LEU A 34 18.36 -20.10 -23.45
CA LEU A 34 18.03 -18.72 -23.82
C LEU A 34 17.08 -18.65 -25.03
N GLY A 35 16.53 -19.79 -25.46
CA GLY A 35 15.64 -19.87 -26.61
C GLY A 35 16.35 -19.81 -27.97
N THR A 36 15.58 -20.11 -29.02
CA THR A 36 16.02 -19.96 -30.42
C THR A 36 15.77 -18.54 -30.95
N GLU A 37 16.42 -18.17 -32.05
CA GLU A 37 16.22 -16.87 -32.70
C GLU A 37 14.75 -16.60 -33.06
N ALA A 38 14.02 -17.62 -33.52
CA ALA A 38 12.59 -17.50 -33.81
C ALA A 38 11.75 -17.19 -32.55
N GLN A 39 12.10 -17.80 -31.41
CA GLN A 39 11.43 -17.54 -30.14
C GLN A 39 11.74 -16.15 -29.60
N LEU A 40 12.98 -15.68 -29.76
CA LEU A 40 13.36 -14.32 -29.41
C LEU A 40 12.63 -13.30 -30.29
N ALA A 41 12.49 -13.57 -31.59
CA ALA A 41 11.76 -12.70 -32.51
C ALA A 41 10.26 -12.60 -32.16
N GLU A 42 9.62 -13.72 -31.83
CA GLU A 42 8.23 -13.72 -31.36
C GLU A 42 8.09 -13.03 -30.00
N GLY A 43 8.99 -13.31 -29.06
CA GLY A 43 9.05 -12.66 -27.76
C GLY A 43 9.22 -11.14 -27.87
N LYS A 44 10.05 -10.68 -28.81
CA LYS A 44 10.23 -9.26 -29.11
C LYS A 44 8.93 -8.60 -29.58
N GLN A 45 8.20 -9.23 -30.51
CA GLN A 45 6.92 -8.69 -30.99
C GLN A 45 5.90 -8.53 -29.85
N LEU A 46 5.86 -9.47 -28.91
CA LEU A 46 5.02 -9.36 -27.72
C LEU A 46 5.49 -8.23 -26.80
N TYR A 47 6.80 -8.15 -26.55
CA TYR A 47 7.39 -7.12 -25.71
C TYR A 47 7.14 -5.71 -26.25
N ASP A 48 7.40 -5.48 -27.53
CA ASP A 48 7.20 -4.17 -28.18
C ASP A 48 5.74 -3.73 -28.13
N LYS A 49 4.81 -4.69 -28.17
CA LYS A 49 3.37 -4.41 -28.14
C LYS A 49 2.83 -4.15 -26.74
N TYR A 50 3.32 -4.85 -25.71
CA TYR A 50 2.69 -4.88 -24.38
C TYR A 50 3.57 -4.37 -23.24
N CYS A 51 4.89 -4.30 -23.41
CA CYS A 51 5.84 -4.09 -22.31
C CYS A 51 6.72 -2.84 -22.49
N SER A 52 7.15 -2.53 -23.71
CA SER A 52 8.11 -1.46 -24.04
C SER A 52 7.68 -0.07 -23.58
N GLN A 53 6.37 0.22 -23.57
CA GLN A 53 5.84 1.52 -23.13
C GLN A 53 6.18 1.84 -21.66
N CYS A 54 6.29 0.81 -20.83
CA CYS A 54 6.70 0.95 -19.43
C CYS A 54 8.18 0.58 -19.24
N HIS A 55 8.61 -0.56 -19.76
CA HIS A 55 9.96 -1.09 -19.49
C HIS A 55 11.06 -0.57 -20.45
N GLY A 56 10.71 0.29 -21.40
CA GLY A 56 11.63 0.82 -22.42
C GLY A 56 11.90 -0.18 -23.53
N GLU A 57 12.23 0.31 -24.73
CA GLU A 57 12.57 -0.56 -25.87
C GLU A 57 13.84 -1.40 -25.61
N LYS A 58 14.74 -0.87 -24.77
CA LYS A 58 16.00 -1.51 -24.36
C LYS A 58 15.88 -2.37 -23.10
N GLY A 59 14.68 -2.43 -22.49
CA GLY A 59 14.49 -3.14 -21.21
C GLY A 59 15.16 -2.48 -20.02
N ASP A 60 15.53 -1.20 -20.12
CA ASP A 60 16.22 -0.40 -19.10
C ASP A 60 15.26 0.24 -18.07
N GLY A 61 13.96 -0.01 -18.19
CA GLY A 61 12.94 0.59 -17.33
C GLY A 61 12.66 2.06 -17.65
N GLN A 62 13.16 2.59 -18.77
CA GLN A 62 12.99 4.00 -19.18
C GLN A 62 11.95 4.15 -20.30
N GLY A 63 10.81 3.46 -20.17
CA GLY A 63 9.68 3.63 -21.10
C GLY A 63 9.01 5.00 -20.94
N ILE A 64 8.26 5.43 -21.95
CA ILE A 64 7.55 6.73 -21.96
C ILE A 64 6.61 6.93 -20.76
N ALA A 65 6.11 5.83 -20.18
CA ALA A 65 5.24 5.89 -19.01
C ALA A 65 5.98 6.12 -17.68
N THR A 66 7.30 5.86 -17.62
CA THR A 66 8.10 5.81 -16.38
C THR A 66 7.94 7.02 -15.47
N PRO A 67 7.95 8.28 -15.97
CA PRO A 67 7.79 9.47 -15.11
C PRO A 67 6.46 9.50 -14.33
N TYR A 68 5.46 8.74 -14.77
CA TYR A 68 4.13 8.68 -14.17
C TYR A 68 3.90 7.42 -13.33
N LEU A 69 4.92 6.57 -13.12
CA LEU A 69 4.78 5.28 -12.43
C LEU A 69 5.61 5.25 -11.14
N ASN A 70 4.95 4.89 -10.03
CA ASN A 70 5.60 4.61 -8.76
C ASN A 70 5.01 3.31 -8.18
N PRO A 71 5.80 2.25 -7.98
CA PRO A 71 7.25 2.16 -8.23
C PRO A 71 7.59 2.23 -9.73
N GLU A 72 8.82 2.64 -10.04
CA GLU A 72 9.36 2.62 -11.39
C GLU A 72 9.33 1.20 -11.98
N PRO A 73 9.14 1.07 -13.32
CA PRO A 73 9.27 -0.19 -14.04
C PRO A 73 10.63 -0.85 -13.79
N ARG A 74 10.65 -2.18 -13.90
CA ARG A 74 11.89 -2.94 -13.71
C ARG A 74 12.87 -2.70 -14.86
N ASP A 75 14.08 -2.31 -14.52
CA ASP A 75 15.27 -2.42 -15.39
C ASP A 75 15.72 -3.90 -15.46
N PHE A 76 15.48 -4.52 -16.61
CA PHE A 76 15.85 -5.91 -16.89
C PHE A 76 17.33 -6.07 -17.23
N THR A 77 18.02 -5.01 -17.65
CA THR A 77 19.45 -5.07 -18.03
C THR A 77 20.35 -5.45 -16.85
N LYS A 78 19.93 -5.11 -15.62
CA LYS A 78 20.65 -5.41 -14.38
C LYS A 78 20.53 -6.86 -13.91
N GLY A 79 19.61 -7.66 -14.47
CA GLY A 79 19.36 -9.03 -14.00
C GLY A 79 18.81 -9.12 -12.56
N LYS A 80 18.41 -8.01 -11.93
CA LYS A 80 17.93 -7.96 -10.54
C LYS A 80 16.40 -8.07 -10.46
N TYR A 81 15.88 -9.27 -10.22
CA TYR A 81 14.42 -9.51 -10.12
C TYR A 81 13.95 -9.55 -8.66
N LYS A 82 12.86 -8.85 -8.36
CA LYS A 82 12.34 -8.73 -6.98
C LYS A 82 11.70 -10.05 -6.49
N VAL A 83 10.70 -10.57 -7.20
CA VAL A 83 9.95 -11.78 -6.80
C VAL A 83 10.59 -13.01 -7.44
N ARG A 84 11.12 -13.92 -6.61
CA ARG A 84 11.88 -15.10 -7.05
C ARG A 84 11.67 -16.29 -6.12
N SER A 85 11.96 -17.50 -6.61
CA SER A 85 12.05 -18.74 -5.82
C SER A 85 13.49 -19.21 -5.61
N THR A 86 14.48 -18.36 -5.89
CA THR A 86 15.92 -18.61 -5.73
C THR A 86 16.50 -17.78 -4.56
N PRO A 87 17.64 -18.19 -3.99
CA PRO A 87 18.30 -17.45 -2.90
C PRO A 87 18.55 -15.98 -3.22
N THR A 88 18.69 -15.13 -2.20
CA THR A 88 18.96 -13.69 -2.39
C THR A 88 20.20 -13.46 -3.26
N GLY A 89 20.11 -12.55 -4.24
CA GLY A 89 21.17 -12.27 -5.19
C GLY A 89 21.18 -13.14 -6.46
N ALA A 90 20.51 -14.29 -6.44
CA ALA A 90 20.45 -15.19 -7.59
C ALA A 90 19.46 -14.73 -8.68
N LEU A 91 19.65 -15.21 -9.90
CA LEU A 91 18.70 -15.00 -11.00
C LEU A 91 17.34 -15.67 -10.73
N PRO A 92 16.25 -15.14 -11.30
CA PRO A 92 14.94 -15.80 -11.27
C PRO A 92 14.97 -17.10 -12.07
N THR A 93 14.07 -18.04 -11.72
CA THR A 93 13.73 -19.15 -12.64
C THR A 93 12.85 -18.64 -13.80
N ASP A 94 12.79 -19.40 -14.90
CA ASP A 94 11.86 -19.09 -15.99
C ASP A 94 10.40 -19.05 -15.49
N GLU A 95 10.02 -19.93 -14.55
CA GLU A 95 8.69 -19.94 -13.95
C GLU A 95 8.41 -18.71 -13.07
N ASP A 96 9.42 -18.14 -12.40
CA ASP A 96 9.25 -16.89 -11.65
C ASP A 96 8.91 -15.72 -12.59
N ILE A 97 9.60 -15.63 -13.74
CA ILE A 97 9.33 -14.61 -14.76
C ILE A 97 7.92 -14.81 -15.35
N LYS A 98 7.59 -16.02 -15.80
CA LYS A 98 6.27 -16.34 -16.34
C LYS A 98 5.16 -16.05 -15.34
N ARG A 99 5.32 -16.43 -14.07
CA ARG A 99 4.35 -16.17 -13.02
C ARG A 99 4.13 -14.66 -12.83
N SER A 100 5.21 -13.88 -12.79
CA SER A 100 5.14 -12.42 -12.63
C SER A 100 4.40 -11.76 -13.78
N ILE A 101 4.61 -12.23 -15.02
CA ILE A 101 3.87 -11.73 -16.19
C ILE A 101 2.39 -12.14 -16.13
N ARG A 102 2.13 -13.42 -15.84
CA ARG A 102 0.77 -13.98 -15.85
C ARG A 102 -0.11 -13.37 -14.77
N GLN A 103 0.42 -13.15 -13.58
CA GLN A 103 -0.32 -12.66 -12.42
C GLN A 103 -0.19 -11.15 -12.22
N GLY A 104 0.75 -10.50 -12.90
CA GLY A 104 1.11 -9.12 -12.64
C GLY A 104 1.80 -8.95 -11.29
N LEU A 105 2.03 -7.70 -10.91
CA LEU A 105 2.54 -7.34 -9.58
C LEU A 105 1.51 -6.42 -8.92
N PRO A 106 0.72 -6.92 -7.95
CA PRO A 106 -0.24 -6.10 -7.23
C PRO A 106 0.40 -4.84 -6.64
N TYR A 107 -0.40 -3.76 -6.57
CA TYR A 107 0.04 -2.46 -6.04
C TYR A 107 1.22 -1.83 -6.82
N THR A 108 1.29 -2.16 -8.11
CA THR A 108 2.15 -1.53 -9.12
C THR A 108 1.35 -1.34 -10.41
N ALA A 109 1.90 -0.63 -11.39
CA ALA A 109 1.28 -0.51 -12.71
C ALA A 109 1.50 -1.73 -13.62
N MET A 110 2.05 -2.84 -13.13
CA MET A 110 2.22 -4.09 -13.90
C MET A 110 0.97 -4.97 -13.80
N PRO A 111 0.05 -4.94 -14.81
CA PRO A 111 -1.17 -5.74 -14.77
C PRO A 111 -0.87 -7.23 -14.97
N ALA A 112 -1.88 -8.05 -14.72
CA ALA A 112 -1.86 -9.46 -15.08
C ALA A 112 -2.03 -9.63 -16.59
N PHE A 113 -1.24 -10.50 -17.22
CA PHE A 113 -1.38 -10.90 -18.62
C PHE A 113 -1.82 -12.37 -18.75
N PRO A 114 -3.03 -12.75 -18.28
CA PRO A 114 -3.53 -14.12 -18.40
C PRO A 114 -3.89 -14.50 -19.84
N ILE A 115 -3.87 -13.53 -20.77
CA ILE A 115 -4.18 -13.71 -22.19
C ILE A 115 -3.09 -14.48 -22.96
N PHE A 116 -1.86 -14.51 -22.45
CA PHE A 116 -0.76 -15.19 -23.13
C PHE A 116 -0.80 -16.69 -22.90
N SER A 117 -0.59 -17.46 -23.98
CA SER A 117 -0.37 -18.90 -23.92
C SER A 117 0.99 -19.25 -23.29
N GLU A 118 1.19 -20.51 -22.89
CA GLU A 118 2.46 -20.99 -22.35
C GLU A 118 3.64 -20.78 -23.32
N ALA A 119 3.41 -20.98 -24.62
CA ALA A 119 4.43 -20.76 -25.65
C ALA A 119 4.82 -19.28 -25.74
N GLN A 120 3.83 -18.39 -25.77
CA GLN A 120 4.07 -16.94 -25.80
C GLN A 120 4.80 -16.45 -24.55
N LEU A 121 4.42 -16.94 -23.37
CA LEU A 121 5.09 -16.61 -22.11
C LEU A 121 6.54 -17.12 -22.09
N THR A 122 6.78 -18.30 -22.63
CA THR A 122 8.14 -18.86 -22.76
C THR A 122 8.99 -18.01 -23.69
N ASN A 123 8.47 -17.64 -24.87
CA ASN A 123 9.17 -16.83 -25.85
C ASN A 123 9.46 -15.41 -25.31
N LEU A 124 8.49 -14.79 -24.63
CA LEU A 124 8.67 -13.52 -23.93
C LEU A 124 9.70 -13.61 -22.80
N THR A 125 9.71 -14.71 -22.05
CA THR A 125 10.72 -14.96 -20.99
C THR A 125 12.13 -15.03 -21.57
N PHE A 126 12.33 -15.73 -22.69
CA PHE A 126 13.62 -15.75 -23.37
C PHE A 126 14.04 -14.35 -23.84
N TYR A 127 13.12 -13.58 -24.40
CA TYR A 127 13.42 -12.21 -24.81
C TYR A 127 13.80 -11.32 -23.61
N LEU A 128 13.10 -11.42 -22.47
CA LEU A 128 13.46 -10.70 -21.24
C LEU A 128 14.85 -11.06 -20.71
N LYS A 129 15.23 -12.34 -20.77
CA LYS A 129 16.57 -12.83 -20.38
C LYS A 129 17.65 -12.27 -21.30
N SER A 130 17.33 -11.94 -22.56
CA SER A 130 18.30 -11.41 -23.52
C SER A 130 18.82 -10.00 -23.19
N PHE A 131 18.12 -9.24 -22.33
CA PHE A 131 18.53 -7.90 -21.92
C PHE A 131 19.72 -7.87 -20.95
N SER A 132 20.05 -8.97 -20.27
CA SER A 132 21.15 -9.02 -19.29
C SER A 132 22.12 -10.14 -19.58
N ASP A 133 23.40 -9.81 -19.64
CA ASP A 133 24.48 -10.78 -19.79
C ASP A 133 24.58 -11.78 -18.64
N SER A 134 24.04 -11.43 -17.46
CA SER A 134 23.98 -12.31 -16.30
C SER A 134 23.33 -13.66 -16.62
N PHE A 135 22.32 -13.70 -17.51
CA PHE A 135 21.66 -14.95 -17.88
C PHE A 135 22.49 -15.86 -18.79
N LYS A 136 23.61 -15.38 -19.35
CA LYS A 136 24.55 -16.19 -20.13
C LYS A 136 25.50 -16.98 -19.25
N ASP A 137 25.73 -16.52 -18.02
CA ASP A 137 26.59 -17.19 -17.05
C ASP A 137 25.86 -18.39 -16.40
N PRO A 138 26.32 -19.63 -16.60
CA PRO A 138 25.74 -20.81 -15.95
C PRO A 138 25.87 -20.77 -14.42
N GLU A 139 26.90 -20.13 -13.88
CA GLU A 139 27.16 -20.09 -12.43
C GLU A 139 26.18 -19.17 -11.70
N ALA A 140 25.58 -18.21 -12.41
CA ALA A 140 24.56 -17.31 -11.87
C ALA A 140 23.21 -18.01 -11.59
N TYR A 141 22.99 -19.23 -12.10
CA TYR A 141 21.78 -20.02 -11.87
C TYR A 141 21.90 -20.87 -10.61
N LEU A 142 21.39 -20.36 -9.49
CA LEU A 142 21.24 -21.14 -8.26
C LEU A 142 19.92 -21.91 -8.24
N PRO A 143 19.89 -23.11 -7.64
CA PRO A 143 18.67 -23.91 -7.55
C PRO A 143 17.58 -23.18 -6.77
N ALA A 144 16.32 -23.37 -7.18
CA ALA A 144 15.18 -22.89 -6.43
C ALA A 144 15.12 -23.59 -5.06
N PHE A 145 14.80 -22.82 -4.02
CA PHE A 145 14.60 -23.40 -2.69
C PHE A 145 13.26 -24.16 -2.61
N PRO A 146 13.18 -25.21 -1.78
CA PRO A 146 11.92 -25.90 -1.56
C PRO A 146 10.91 -24.99 -0.86
N ILE A 147 9.66 -25.04 -1.30
CA ILE A 147 8.51 -24.42 -0.62
C ILE A 147 7.67 -25.56 -0.06
N PRO A 148 7.77 -25.87 1.24
CA PRO A 148 6.99 -26.95 1.86
C PRO A 148 5.48 -26.71 1.74
N GLU A 149 4.69 -27.75 1.96
CA GLU A 149 3.24 -27.55 2.09
C GLU A 149 2.93 -26.80 3.40
N PRO A 150 2.04 -25.79 3.37
CA PRO A 150 1.76 -24.97 4.53
C PRO A 150 1.07 -25.79 5.63
N PRO A 151 1.55 -25.74 6.89
CA PRO A 151 0.88 -26.39 8.01
C PRO A 151 -0.48 -25.73 8.27
N LYS A 152 -1.35 -26.37 9.06
CA LYS A 152 -2.61 -25.72 9.48
C LYS A 152 -2.30 -24.53 10.39
N THR A 153 -2.91 -23.39 10.10
CA THR A 153 -2.82 -22.20 10.95
C THR A 153 -3.54 -22.45 12.28
N THR A 154 -2.90 -22.10 13.39
CA THR A 154 -3.43 -22.23 14.75
C THR A 154 -3.13 -20.96 15.56
N ALA A 155 -3.84 -20.73 16.66
CA ALA A 155 -3.52 -19.61 17.55
C ALA A 155 -2.08 -19.68 18.08
N GLU A 156 -1.57 -20.89 18.34
CA GLU A 156 -0.19 -21.11 18.77
C GLU A 156 0.82 -20.76 17.68
N SER A 157 0.57 -21.11 16.41
CA SER A 157 1.47 -20.77 15.30
C SER A 157 1.50 -19.26 15.03
N ILE A 158 0.38 -18.57 15.23
CA ILE A 158 0.31 -17.10 15.15
C ILE A 158 1.15 -16.45 16.26
N GLU A 159 1.04 -16.91 17.50
CA GLU A 159 1.82 -16.34 18.62
C GLU A 159 3.31 -16.58 18.45
N LYS A 160 3.72 -17.81 18.09
CA LYS A 160 5.12 -18.12 17.73
C LYS A 160 5.61 -17.26 16.57
N GLY A 161 4.74 -17.02 15.59
CA GLY A 161 5.01 -16.15 14.46
C GLY A 161 5.27 -14.71 14.87
N LYS A 162 4.48 -14.18 15.80
CA LYS A 162 4.65 -12.85 16.36
C LYS A 162 5.97 -12.71 17.11
N GLU A 163 6.31 -13.68 17.96
CA GLU A 163 7.59 -13.72 18.67
C GLU A 163 8.77 -13.75 17.68
N ALA A 164 8.71 -14.62 16.67
CA ALA A 164 9.74 -14.72 15.64
C ALA A 164 9.84 -13.45 14.79
N TYR A 165 8.72 -12.80 14.47
CA TYR A 165 8.69 -11.54 13.73
C TYR A 165 9.40 -10.41 14.50
N VAL A 166 9.21 -10.33 15.81
CA VAL A 166 9.91 -9.36 16.67
C VAL A 166 11.38 -9.73 16.80
N ALA A 167 11.70 -11.00 17.08
CA ALA A 167 13.06 -11.48 17.31
C ALA A 167 13.98 -11.32 16.09
N ASN A 168 13.43 -11.41 14.88
CA ASN A 168 14.17 -11.26 13.62
C ASN A 168 14.18 -9.82 13.09
N GLY A 169 13.79 -8.84 13.91
CA GLY A 169 13.94 -7.42 13.57
C GLY A 169 12.96 -6.88 12.53
N CYS A 170 11.92 -7.63 12.15
CA CYS A 170 10.95 -7.20 11.13
C CYS A 170 10.23 -5.90 11.53
N VAL A 171 10.03 -5.70 12.83
CA VAL A 171 9.43 -4.50 13.44
C VAL A 171 10.17 -3.21 13.05
N ARG A 172 11.49 -3.26 12.83
CA ARG A 172 12.29 -2.06 12.53
C ARG A 172 11.84 -1.36 11.24
N CYS A 173 11.44 -2.14 10.23
CA CYS A 173 10.91 -1.63 8.97
C CYS A 173 9.38 -1.67 8.93
N HIS A 174 8.78 -2.81 9.26
CA HIS A 174 7.34 -3.01 9.05
C HIS A 174 6.46 -2.56 10.23
N GLY A 175 7.05 -2.23 11.38
CA GLY A 175 6.32 -1.88 12.61
C GLY A 175 5.77 -3.11 13.34
N ALA A 176 5.31 -2.90 14.58
CA ALA A 176 4.86 -3.99 15.45
C ALA A 176 3.60 -4.69 14.89
N LEU A 177 2.69 -3.91 14.31
CA LEU A 177 1.46 -4.40 13.68
C LEU A 177 1.56 -4.54 12.15
N GLY A 178 2.78 -4.47 11.61
CA GLY A 178 3.01 -4.65 10.18
C GLY A 178 2.44 -3.55 9.29
N ARG A 179 2.20 -2.33 9.79
CA ARG A 179 1.59 -1.24 9.01
C ARG A 179 2.58 -0.47 8.13
N GLY A 180 3.86 -0.84 8.17
CA GLY A 180 4.93 -0.15 7.43
C GLY A 180 5.41 1.12 8.12
N ASP A 181 5.24 1.20 9.44
CA ASP A 181 5.50 2.35 10.33
C ASP A 181 6.71 2.11 11.26
N GLY A 182 7.59 1.17 10.88
CA GLY A 182 8.81 0.91 11.64
C GLY A 182 9.74 2.13 11.66
N THR A 183 10.57 2.25 12.70
CA THR A 183 11.44 3.42 12.89
C THR A 183 12.39 3.69 11.73
N SER A 184 12.80 2.65 10.97
CA SER A 184 13.63 2.81 9.78
C SER A 184 12.84 2.93 8.47
N ALA A 185 11.51 2.76 8.48
CA ALA A 185 10.67 2.79 7.28
C ALA A 185 10.86 4.05 6.41
N PRO A 186 10.94 5.27 6.97
CA PRO A 186 11.10 6.50 6.17
C PRO A 186 12.42 6.59 5.41
N GLU A 187 13.45 5.87 5.88
CA GLU A 187 14.82 5.95 5.39
C GLU A 187 15.15 4.87 4.34
N GLN A 188 14.23 3.93 4.10
CA GLN A 188 14.49 2.80 3.22
C GLN A 188 14.66 3.25 1.77
N LYS A 189 15.76 2.81 1.15
CA LYS A 189 16.08 3.04 -0.25
C LYS A 189 16.41 1.71 -0.93
N ASP A 190 16.14 1.62 -2.22
CA ASP A 190 16.65 0.52 -3.03
C ASP A 190 18.12 0.76 -3.43
N ASP A 191 18.72 -0.23 -4.11
CA ASP A 191 20.11 -0.17 -4.57
C ASP A 191 20.39 1.00 -5.54
N TRP A 192 19.35 1.60 -6.12
CA TRP A 192 19.44 2.74 -7.04
C TRP A 192 19.31 4.08 -6.31
N GLY A 193 19.19 4.07 -4.98
CA GLY A 193 19.04 5.27 -4.16
C GLY A 193 17.61 5.81 -4.11
N ASN A 194 16.65 5.14 -4.77
CA ASN A 194 15.26 5.55 -4.76
C ASN A 194 14.60 5.16 -3.44
N TYR A 195 13.86 6.08 -2.84
CA TYR A 195 13.09 5.78 -1.65
C TYR A 195 12.04 4.71 -1.94
N ILE A 196 11.98 3.69 -1.09
CA ILE A 196 10.97 2.65 -1.19
C ILE A 196 10.01 2.72 -0.02
N ARG A 197 8.73 2.51 -0.33
CA ARG A 197 7.72 2.37 0.70
C ARG A 197 7.73 0.94 1.24
N VAL A 198 7.86 0.81 2.56
CA VAL A 198 7.69 -0.46 3.25
C VAL A 198 6.24 -0.93 3.11
N ALA A 199 6.04 -2.22 2.83
CA ALA A 199 4.72 -2.78 2.62
C ALA A 199 3.89 -2.78 3.91
N ASP A 200 2.63 -2.39 3.79
CA ASP A 200 1.60 -2.55 4.81
C ASP A 200 1.11 -4.00 4.79
N LEU A 201 1.64 -4.81 5.70
CA LEU A 201 1.39 -6.23 5.86
C LEU A 201 -0.05 -6.54 6.29
N THR A 202 -0.83 -5.54 6.71
CA THR A 202 -2.28 -5.69 6.97
C THR A 202 -3.11 -5.81 5.68
N LYS A 203 -2.50 -5.58 4.51
CA LYS A 203 -3.17 -5.52 3.19
C LYS A 203 -2.59 -6.54 2.20
N PRO A 204 -2.84 -7.85 2.36
CA PRO A 204 -2.23 -8.91 1.55
C PRO A 204 -2.52 -8.80 0.05
N TRP A 205 -3.64 -8.17 -0.34
CA TRP A 205 -3.96 -7.88 -1.75
C TRP A 205 -3.01 -6.87 -2.41
N THR A 206 -2.15 -6.20 -1.63
CA THR A 206 -1.12 -5.27 -2.13
C THR A 206 0.25 -5.92 -2.28
N PHE A 207 0.41 -7.20 -1.91
CA PHE A 207 1.71 -7.86 -1.94
C PHE A 207 2.15 -8.15 -3.37
N ARG A 208 3.26 -7.54 -3.77
CA ARG A 208 3.86 -7.70 -5.11
C ARG A 208 4.15 -9.16 -5.45
N GLY A 209 4.53 -9.96 -4.45
CA GLY A 209 4.79 -11.39 -4.60
C GLY A 209 3.54 -12.27 -4.61
N GLY A 210 2.36 -11.72 -4.31
CA GLY A 210 1.12 -12.45 -4.06
C GLY A 210 0.77 -12.53 -2.56
N GLY A 211 -0.53 -12.58 -2.25
CA GLY A 211 -1.06 -12.55 -0.89
C GLY A 211 -1.33 -13.91 -0.24
N THR A 212 -1.07 -15.02 -0.95
CA THR A 212 -1.28 -16.37 -0.40
C THR A 212 -0.17 -16.77 0.57
N ARG A 213 -0.43 -17.74 1.46
CA ARG A 213 0.58 -18.24 2.42
C ARG A 213 1.87 -18.71 1.71
N LYS A 214 1.75 -19.44 0.59
CA LYS A 214 2.91 -19.87 -0.21
C LYS A 214 3.65 -18.71 -0.86
N ASP A 215 2.94 -17.68 -1.30
CA ASP A 215 3.56 -16.50 -1.91
C ASP A 215 4.34 -15.68 -0.90
N ILE A 216 3.80 -15.51 0.32
CA ILE A 216 4.48 -14.82 1.42
C ILE A 216 5.71 -15.63 1.83
N TYR A 217 5.58 -16.96 2.01
CA TYR A 217 6.72 -17.85 2.31
C TYR A 217 7.84 -17.71 1.27
N ARG A 218 7.50 -17.76 -0.02
CA ARG A 218 8.48 -17.58 -1.11
C ARG A 218 9.15 -16.21 -1.01
N THR A 219 8.37 -15.15 -0.83
CA THR A 219 8.89 -13.77 -0.77
C THR A 219 9.82 -13.58 0.42
N MET A 220 9.47 -14.12 1.59
CA MET A 220 10.33 -14.09 2.78
C MET A 220 11.59 -14.92 2.58
N SER A 221 11.50 -16.08 1.94
CA SER A 221 12.64 -16.96 1.72
C SER A 221 13.65 -16.36 0.74
N GLY A 222 13.18 -15.80 -0.38
CA GLY A 222 14.04 -15.22 -1.42
C GLY A 222 14.46 -13.77 -1.21
N GLY A 223 13.68 -13.02 -0.41
CA GLY A 223 13.82 -11.57 -0.25
C GLY A 223 13.48 -10.80 -1.53
N PHE A 224 13.54 -9.47 -1.45
CA PHE A 224 13.39 -8.60 -2.62
C PHE A 224 14.76 -8.10 -3.08
N PHE A 225 15.31 -8.73 -4.12
CA PHE A 225 16.64 -8.36 -4.62
C PHE A 225 16.67 -6.91 -5.12
N GLY A 226 17.70 -6.19 -4.71
CA GLY A 226 17.85 -4.75 -4.95
C GLY A 226 17.11 -3.88 -3.93
N THR A 227 16.66 -4.44 -2.81
CA THR A 227 16.04 -3.68 -1.72
C THR A 227 16.57 -4.15 -0.36
N PRO A 228 16.37 -3.38 0.72
CA PRO A 228 16.74 -3.75 2.09
C PRO A 228 15.96 -4.93 2.68
N MET A 229 15.00 -5.53 1.96
CA MET A 229 14.27 -6.72 2.44
C MET A 229 15.05 -8.00 2.10
N PRO A 230 15.75 -8.62 3.08
CA PRO A 230 16.59 -9.79 2.84
C PRO A 230 15.75 -11.05 2.63
N GLY A 231 16.39 -12.10 2.11
CA GLY A 231 15.84 -13.45 2.13
C GLY A 231 16.26 -14.19 3.40
N PHE A 232 15.34 -14.97 3.95
CA PHE A 232 15.55 -15.77 5.16
C PHE A 232 15.77 -17.26 4.89
N TYR A 233 15.90 -17.66 3.62
CA TYR A 233 16.22 -19.03 3.27
C TYR A 233 17.61 -19.42 3.80
N GLY A 234 17.67 -20.49 4.60
CA GLY A 234 18.90 -20.99 5.21
C GLY A 234 19.32 -20.26 6.49
N SER A 235 18.74 -19.09 6.81
CA SER A 235 18.93 -18.42 8.09
C SER A 235 17.82 -18.72 9.09
N LEU A 236 16.60 -19.00 8.62
CA LEU A 236 15.48 -19.46 9.43
C LEU A 236 15.01 -20.85 9.00
N GLU A 237 14.61 -21.65 9.99
CA GLU A 237 13.97 -22.94 9.74
C GLU A 237 12.60 -22.75 9.06
N PRO A 238 12.19 -23.64 8.14
CA PRO A 238 10.92 -23.54 7.43
C PRO A 238 9.69 -23.37 8.34
N GLU A 239 9.67 -24.04 9.49
CA GLU A 239 8.60 -23.98 10.49
C GLU A 239 8.49 -22.58 11.12
N VAL A 240 9.62 -21.90 11.30
CA VAL A 240 9.67 -20.53 11.82
C VAL A 240 9.12 -19.56 10.77
N ILE A 241 9.53 -19.71 9.51
CA ILE A 241 8.99 -18.90 8.40
C ILE A 241 7.47 -19.10 8.29
N TRP A 242 6.96 -20.34 8.38
CA TRP A 242 5.52 -20.60 8.36
C TRP A 242 4.77 -19.94 9.52
N SER A 243 5.36 -19.93 10.71
CA SER A 243 4.78 -19.27 11.87
C SER A 243 4.69 -17.75 11.63
N ILE A 244 5.74 -17.12 11.10
CA ILE A 244 5.70 -15.69 10.74
C ILE A 244 4.66 -15.43 9.65
N VAL A 245 4.55 -16.30 8.64
CA VAL A 245 3.50 -16.19 7.60
C VAL A 245 2.10 -16.25 8.21
N ASP A 246 1.87 -17.12 9.19
CA ASP A 246 0.60 -17.19 9.92
C ASP A 246 0.32 -15.90 10.69
N TYR A 247 1.33 -15.33 11.35
CA TYR A 247 1.20 -14.02 11.99
C TYR A 247 0.84 -12.92 10.99
N ILE A 248 1.59 -12.79 9.88
CA ILE A 248 1.31 -11.81 8.83
C ILE A 248 -0.12 -11.95 8.30
N ARG A 249 -0.57 -13.18 8.04
CA ARG A 249 -1.94 -13.44 7.58
C ARG A 249 -3.00 -13.14 8.64
N SER A 250 -2.67 -13.24 9.93
CA SER A 250 -3.59 -12.86 11.00
C SER A 250 -3.84 -11.35 11.07
N LEU A 251 -2.88 -10.52 10.62
CA LEU A 251 -2.99 -9.05 10.64
C LEU A 251 -4.10 -8.51 9.72
N SER A 252 -4.39 -9.23 8.63
CA SER A 252 -5.44 -8.86 7.67
C SER A 252 -6.81 -9.45 7.98
N GLY A 253 -6.92 -10.30 9.01
CA GLY A 253 -8.08 -11.16 9.22
C GLY A 253 -8.34 -12.08 8.02
N ASP A 254 -9.62 -12.32 7.71
CA ASP A 254 -10.06 -13.20 6.61
C ASP A 254 -10.06 -12.51 5.23
N ALA A 255 -9.54 -11.29 5.11
CA ALA A 255 -9.63 -10.50 3.89
C ALA A 255 -8.54 -10.87 2.87
N ASP A 256 -8.90 -11.70 1.87
CA ASP A 256 -8.07 -11.95 0.69
C ASP A 256 -8.14 -10.81 -0.35
N GLN A 257 -9.19 -9.99 -0.28
CA GLN A 257 -9.40 -8.82 -1.12
C GLN A 257 -9.67 -7.59 -0.25
N ALA A 258 -9.47 -6.40 -0.83
CA ALA A 258 -9.76 -5.16 -0.13
C ALA A 258 -11.25 -5.09 0.28
N PRO A 259 -11.57 -4.92 1.58
CA PRO A 259 -12.95 -4.90 2.08
C PRO A 259 -13.61 -3.53 1.86
N TYR A 260 -13.58 -3.03 0.62
CA TYR A 260 -14.14 -1.72 0.30
C TYR A 260 -15.66 -1.70 0.48
N ALA A 261 -16.15 -0.66 1.14
CA ALA A 261 -17.56 -0.40 1.35
C ALA A 261 -18.04 0.73 0.42
N ASN A 262 -19.32 0.73 0.06
CA ASN A 262 -19.94 1.81 -0.70
C ASN A 262 -20.76 2.78 0.17
N LEU A 263 -20.92 2.46 1.46
CA LEU A 263 -21.78 3.19 2.39
C LEU A 263 -21.18 3.17 3.80
N ALA A 264 -21.11 4.33 4.43
CA ALA A 264 -20.89 4.45 5.88
C ALA A 264 -22.25 4.54 6.59
N ARG A 265 -22.42 3.88 7.73
CA ARG A 265 -23.63 3.97 8.56
C ARG A 265 -23.32 4.78 9.81
N ALA A 266 -24.09 5.85 10.03
CA ALA A 266 -24.11 6.56 11.29
C ALA A 266 -25.14 5.90 12.21
N VAL A 267 -24.67 5.33 13.32
CA VAL A 267 -25.51 4.62 14.30
C VAL A 267 -25.80 5.49 15.52
N PRO A 268 -26.93 5.30 16.23
CA PRO A 268 -27.20 6.04 17.45
C PRO A 268 -26.16 5.70 18.53
N ALA A 269 -25.61 6.72 19.18
CA ALA A 269 -24.60 6.55 20.24
C ALA A 269 -25.23 6.17 21.58
N GLU A 270 -24.52 5.33 22.36
CA GLU A 270 -24.84 5.03 23.75
C GLU A 270 -24.33 6.16 24.67
N GLY A 271 -25.15 7.20 24.83
CA GLY A 271 -24.86 8.35 25.70
C GLY A 271 -24.41 9.59 24.93
N ALA A 272 -23.75 10.51 25.65
CA ALA A 272 -23.27 11.76 25.07
C ALA A 272 -22.04 11.54 24.17
N LEU A 273 -21.93 12.35 23.11
CA LEU A 273 -20.77 12.34 22.21
C LEU A 273 -19.56 13.05 22.85
N ASP A 274 -18.94 12.37 23.81
CA ASP A 274 -17.69 12.78 24.44
C ASP A 274 -16.49 12.35 23.59
N LEU A 275 -15.71 13.34 23.13
CA LEU A 275 -14.54 13.12 22.27
C LEU A 275 -13.37 12.49 23.01
N GLU A 276 -13.31 12.63 24.34
CA GLU A 276 -12.23 12.04 25.17
C GLU A 276 -12.26 10.50 25.16
N ARG A 277 -13.41 9.90 24.84
CA ARG A 277 -13.55 8.45 24.64
C ARG A 277 -12.84 7.94 23.39
N GLY A 278 -12.44 8.82 22.47
CA GLY A 278 -11.72 8.47 21.26
C GLY A 278 -12.41 7.39 20.42
N LYS A 279 -11.66 6.31 20.12
CA LYS A 279 -12.14 5.18 19.30
C LYS A 279 -13.29 4.40 19.95
N GLU A 280 -13.35 4.34 21.28
CA GLU A 280 -14.38 3.57 22.00
C GLU A 280 -15.80 4.12 21.78
N LEU A 281 -15.91 5.41 21.47
CA LEU A 281 -17.18 6.04 21.10
C LEU A 281 -17.83 5.37 19.87
N PHE A 282 -17.01 4.79 18.99
CA PHE A 282 -17.42 4.20 17.71
C PHE A 282 -17.44 2.67 17.73
N ALA A 283 -17.27 2.02 18.88
CA ALA A 283 -17.15 0.56 18.98
C ALA A 283 -18.33 -0.21 18.35
N ASN A 284 -19.54 0.35 18.41
CA ASN A 284 -20.76 -0.24 17.85
C ASN A 284 -21.04 0.18 16.39
N ALA A 285 -20.27 1.14 15.84
CA ALA A 285 -20.46 1.62 14.48
C ALA A 285 -19.68 0.73 13.49
N PRO A 286 -20.30 0.26 12.38
CA PRO A 286 -19.60 -0.55 11.40
C PRO A 286 -18.52 0.26 10.68
N GLU A 287 -17.34 -0.35 10.48
CA GLU A 287 -16.26 0.25 9.71
C GLU A 287 -16.56 0.22 8.21
N ALA A 288 -16.57 1.39 7.56
CA ALA A 288 -16.65 1.49 6.11
C ALA A 288 -15.27 1.89 5.54
N MET A 289 -14.65 1.02 4.75
CA MET A 289 -13.36 1.31 4.11
C MET A 289 -13.59 1.90 2.71
N PHE A 290 -13.10 3.12 2.48
CA PHE A 290 -13.17 3.79 1.18
C PHE A 290 -11.77 3.84 0.54
N PRO A 291 -11.61 3.44 -0.73
CA PRO A 291 -10.35 3.59 -1.44
C PRO A 291 -10.04 5.07 -1.67
N ILE A 292 -8.76 5.41 -1.51
CA ILE A 292 -8.22 6.72 -1.85
C ILE A 292 -7.62 6.64 -3.25
N ILE A 293 -7.97 7.60 -4.09
CA ILE A 293 -7.37 7.83 -5.40
C ILE A 293 -6.58 9.12 -5.38
N GLY A 294 -5.58 9.22 -6.24
CA GLY A 294 -4.83 10.46 -6.41
C GLY A 294 -5.63 11.50 -7.21
N GLN A 295 -5.53 12.77 -6.84
CA GLN A 295 -6.07 13.84 -7.67
C GLN A 295 -5.20 14.04 -8.92
N ILE A 296 -5.69 13.64 -10.09
CA ILE A 296 -4.96 13.78 -11.37
C ILE A 296 -5.64 14.74 -12.35
N MET A 297 -6.84 15.25 -12.03
CA MET A 297 -7.64 16.03 -12.97
C MET A 297 -7.15 17.48 -13.10
N GLU A 298 -6.66 18.07 -12.02
CA GLU A 298 -6.23 19.47 -11.96
C GLU A 298 -4.73 19.61 -11.67
N PRO A 299 -4.09 20.76 -11.99
CA PRO A 299 -2.70 21.03 -11.64
C PRO A 299 -2.41 20.82 -10.14
N GLY A 300 -1.16 20.42 -9.84
CA GLY A 300 -0.79 19.85 -8.54
C GLY A 300 -1.20 18.38 -8.43
N ARG A 301 -0.99 17.60 -9.49
CA ARG A 301 -1.44 16.21 -9.57
C ARG A 301 -0.70 15.33 -8.56
N SER A 302 -1.41 14.39 -7.95
CA SER A 302 -0.83 13.27 -7.22
C SER A 302 -1.25 11.99 -7.93
N PHE A 303 -0.33 11.34 -8.63
CA PHE A 303 -0.60 10.05 -9.29
C PHE A 303 -0.51 8.87 -8.30
N HIS A 304 0.26 9.04 -7.24
CA HIS A 304 0.63 7.99 -6.29
C HIS A 304 0.42 8.49 -4.86
N PRO A 305 -0.83 8.64 -4.42
CA PRO A 305 -1.09 9.04 -3.04
C PRO A 305 -0.47 8.00 -2.10
N SER A 306 0.18 8.51 -1.07
CA SER A 306 0.67 7.72 0.05
C SER A 306 -0.46 6.95 0.73
N THR A 307 -1.61 7.57 0.99
CA THR A 307 -2.72 6.87 1.62
C THR A 307 -3.50 6.05 0.60
N THR A 308 -3.74 4.78 0.89
CA THR A 308 -4.43 3.84 -0.03
C THR A 308 -5.93 3.74 0.23
N ALA A 309 -6.34 3.89 1.47
CA ALA A 309 -7.72 3.80 1.89
C ALA A 309 -7.90 4.50 3.23
N VAL A 310 -9.13 4.95 3.48
CA VAL A 310 -9.58 5.49 4.76
C VAL A 310 -10.69 4.61 5.31
N LYS A 311 -10.73 4.43 6.63
CA LYS A 311 -11.87 3.82 7.33
C LYS A 311 -12.71 4.94 7.94
N VAL A 312 -14.01 4.88 7.70
CA VAL A 312 -14.98 5.85 8.20
C VAL A 312 -15.99 5.14 9.10
N GLN A 313 -16.19 5.69 10.29
CA GLN A 313 -17.26 5.32 11.21
C GLN A 313 -18.00 6.57 11.63
N ALA A 314 -19.29 6.45 11.91
CA ALA A 314 -20.08 7.58 12.36
C ALA A 314 -21.04 7.17 13.47
N VAL A 315 -21.22 8.06 14.43
CA VAL A 315 -22.22 7.93 15.47
C VAL A 315 -22.96 9.25 15.64
N TYR A 316 -24.19 9.20 16.13
CA TYR A 316 -24.98 10.41 16.32
C TYR A 316 -25.87 10.31 17.56
N ASP A 317 -26.27 11.47 18.09
CA ASP A 317 -27.30 11.58 19.13
C ASP A 317 -28.46 12.49 18.67
N ARG A 318 -29.31 12.95 19.58
CA ARG A 318 -30.45 13.82 19.22
C ARG A 318 -30.03 15.16 18.60
N ASN A 319 -28.85 15.68 18.93
CA ASN A 319 -28.41 17.03 18.60
C ASN A 319 -27.13 17.07 17.77
N GLU A 320 -26.25 16.07 17.90
CA GLU A 320 -24.88 16.06 17.41
C GLU A 320 -24.57 14.79 16.62
N ILE A 321 -23.58 14.89 15.74
CA ILE A 321 -23.02 13.80 14.96
C ILE A 321 -21.49 13.85 15.08
N ALA A 322 -20.88 12.68 15.25
CA ALA A 322 -19.44 12.51 15.24
C ALA A 322 -19.05 11.54 14.12
N VAL A 323 -17.99 11.89 13.38
CA VAL A 323 -17.44 11.08 12.30
C VAL A 323 -15.97 10.83 12.61
N LEU A 324 -15.61 9.55 12.71
CA LEU A 324 -14.24 9.08 12.89
C LEU A 324 -13.69 8.68 11.52
N VAL A 325 -12.54 9.25 11.18
CA VAL A 325 -11.73 8.87 10.01
C VAL A 325 -10.42 8.28 10.50
N ARG A 326 -10.05 7.13 9.94
CA ARG A 326 -8.77 6.47 10.21
C ARG A 326 -8.04 6.10 8.94
N TRP A 327 -6.72 6.23 8.94
CA TRP A 327 -5.88 5.75 7.84
C TRP A 327 -4.50 5.39 8.36
N ASN A 328 -3.83 4.50 7.64
CA ASN A 328 -2.47 4.10 7.95
C ASN A 328 -1.50 5.12 7.38
N ASP A 329 -0.56 5.55 8.20
CA ASP A 329 0.52 6.44 7.85
C ASP A 329 1.84 5.90 8.40
N MET A 330 2.93 6.15 7.69
CA MET A 330 4.26 5.67 8.07
C MET A 330 4.75 6.35 9.34
N ARG A 331 4.40 7.63 9.50
CA ARG A 331 4.72 8.44 10.68
C ARG A 331 3.76 9.63 10.74
N ALA A 332 3.64 10.23 11.91
CA ALA A 332 2.81 11.40 12.12
C ALA A 332 3.60 12.70 11.97
N GLU A 333 3.17 13.52 11.02
CA GLU A 333 3.86 14.76 10.70
C GLU A 333 3.33 15.89 11.57
N LYS A 334 4.01 16.03 12.72
CA LYS A 334 3.66 16.99 13.78
C LYS A 334 4.40 18.33 13.66
N THR A 335 5.00 18.62 12.52
CA THR A 335 5.62 19.92 12.19
C THR A 335 5.09 20.45 10.86
N GLY A 336 5.32 21.74 10.60
CA GLY A 336 4.87 22.38 9.36
C GLY A 336 3.41 22.86 9.42
N ALA A 337 2.84 23.11 8.26
CA ALA A 337 1.43 23.48 8.12
C ALA A 337 0.86 22.97 6.79
N ASN A 338 -0.42 22.66 6.78
CA ASN A 338 -1.12 22.23 5.57
C ASN A 338 -2.44 22.99 5.41
N GLY A 339 -2.96 23.00 4.19
CA GLY A 339 -4.18 23.70 3.83
C GLY A 339 -4.71 23.25 2.47
N PRO A 340 -6.05 23.25 2.29
CA PRO A 340 -6.67 22.80 1.04
C PRO A 340 -6.41 23.75 -0.13
N ASN A 341 -5.98 24.99 0.15
CA ASN A 341 -5.70 26.06 -0.81
C ASN A 341 -4.20 26.37 -0.95
N LEU A 342 -3.31 25.56 -0.37
CA LEU A 342 -1.87 25.75 -0.55
C LEU A 342 -1.46 25.51 -1.99
N GLU A 343 -0.53 26.32 -2.49
CA GLU A 343 -0.04 26.18 -3.86
C GLU A 343 0.89 24.97 -4.00
N VAL A 344 0.77 24.30 -5.16
CA VAL A 344 1.68 23.24 -5.58
C VAL A 344 2.38 23.74 -6.85
N PRO A 345 3.63 24.22 -6.75
CA PRO A 345 4.40 24.63 -7.91
C PRO A 345 4.57 23.46 -8.89
N LEU A 346 4.62 23.76 -10.18
CA LEU A 346 4.72 22.75 -11.24
C LEU A 346 5.93 21.83 -11.07
N TRP A 347 7.07 22.35 -10.59
CA TRP A 347 8.30 21.58 -10.37
C TRP A 347 8.24 20.61 -9.17
N ASP A 348 7.30 20.80 -8.22
CA ASP A 348 7.12 19.90 -7.06
C ASP A 348 6.20 18.71 -7.40
N VAL A 349 5.68 18.65 -8.62
CA VAL A 349 4.95 17.50 -9.16
C VAL A 349 5.94 16.40 -9.59
N ASP A 350 7.11 16.79 -10.07
CA ASP A 350 8.14 15.88 -10.62
C ASP A 350 9.16 15.39 -9.57
N ASN A 351 9.14 15.94 -8.35
CA ASN A 351 10.07 15.56 -7.29
C ASN A 351 9.34 15.15 -6.01
N PRO A 352 8.91 13.87 -5.88
CA PRO A 352 8.07 13.44 -4.77
C PRO A 352 8.73 13.55 -3.39
N ARG A 353 10.07 13.70 -3.31
CA ARG A 353 10.81 13.82 -2.02
C ARG A 353 12.04 14.74 -2.05
N GLY A 354 12.13 15.70 -2.98
CA GLY A 354 13.29 16.60 -3.02
C GLY A 354 14.62 15.87 -3.27
N ALA A 355 14.66 14.89 -4.18
CA ALA A 355 15.93 14.38 -4.68
C ALA A 355 16.70 15.58 -5.25
N ALA A 356 17.82 15.92 -4.61
CA ALA A 356 18.76 16.90 -5.12
C ALA A 356 19.30 16.35 -6.45
N GLY A 357 18.76 16.85 -7.56
CA GLY A 357 19.37 16.67 -8.86
C GLY A 357 20.68 17.44 -8.90
N GLY A 358 21.78 16.76 -8.56
CA GLY A 358 23.08 17.13 -9.09
C GLY A 358 23.14 16.67 -10.55
N GLY A 359 23.17 17.60 -11.48
CA GLY A 359 23.27 17.31 -12.92
C GLY A 359 23.03 18.53 -13.79
N SER A 360 24.11 19.30 -13.99
CA SER A 360 24.41 20.25 -15.07
C SER A 360 23.29 21.13 -15.64
N GLU A 361 23.42 22.44 -15.41
CA GLU A 361 22.94 23.48 -16.32
C GLU A 361 23.49 23.21 -17.73
N GLU A 362 22.66 22.64 -18.61
CA GLU A 362 22.79 22.85 -20.05
C GLU A 362 21.57 23.63 -20.51
N GLU A 363 21.84 24.85 -20.97
CA GLU A 363 20.87 25.73 -21.63
C GLU A 363 20.28 25.02 -22.85
N GLY A 364 19.02 24.59 -22.74
CA GLY A 364 18.23 24.06 -23.85
C GLY A 364 16.93 24.85 -23.97
N GLY A 365 16.87 25.75 -24.94
CA GLY A 365 15.82 26.75 -25.11
C GLY A 365 14.39 26.21 -25.11
N GLY A 366 13.52 26.93 -24.38
CA GLY A 366 12.08 26.70 -24.40
C GLY A 366 11.50 26.99 -25.79
N PHE A 367 10.80 26.00 -26.33
CA PHE A 367 9.91 26.16 -27.48
C PHE A 367 8.55 25.64 -27.04
N TRP A 368 7.62 26.56 -26.80
CA TRP A 368 6.15 26.53 -26.98
C TRP A 368 5.61 27.78 -26.27
N GLY A 369 5.78 28.93 -26.94
CA GLY A 369 5.06 30.15 -26.62
C GLY A 369 3.86 30.23 -27.54
N ASP A 370 2.66 30.01 -27.00
CA ASP A 370 1.42 30.27 -27.70
C ASP A 370 1.13 31.78 -27.62
N GLU A 371 1.28 32.49 -28.73
CA GLU A 371 0.73 33.84 -28.88
C GLU A 371 -0.08 33.90 -30.18
N GLU A 372 -1.39 34.01 -30.03
CA GLU A 372 -2.30 34.34 -31.10
C GLU A 372 -1.99 35.75 -31.62
N THR A 373 -1.67 35.92 -32.91
CA THR A 373 -2.15 37.06 -33.70
C THR A 373 -2.21 36.74 -35.20
N SER A 374 -3.43 36.88 -35.73
CA SER A 374 -3.82 37.36 -37.06
C SER A 374 -2.85 37.31 -38.25
N GLY A 375 -3.28 36.57 -39.29
CA GLY A 375 -3.43 37.10 -40.65
C GLY A 375 -2.24 37.01 -41.61
N GLY A 376 -2.52 36.56 -42.84
CA GLY A 376 -1.76 36.98 -44.04
C GLY A 376 -0.91 35.89 -44.70
N GLU A 377 -1.52 35.25 -45.71
CA GLU A 377 -0.97 34.96 -47.04
C GLU A 377 0.50 34.54 -47.22
N GLY A 378 0.66 33.33 -47.78
CA GLY A 378 1.43 33.15 -49.01
C GLY A 378 2.89 32.71 -48.89
N GLY A 379 3.26 31.68 -49.67
CA GLY A 379 4.62 31.50 -50.15
C GLY A 379 5.23 30.12 -49.92
N SER A 380 5.11 29.27 -50.94
CA SER A 380 5.94 28.10 -51.17
C SER A 380 7.44 28.42 -51.13
N PHE A 381 8.27 27.54 -50.57
CA PHE A 381 9.70 27.52 -50.89
C PHE A 381 10.25 26.09 -50.92
N TRP A 382 10.60 25.65 -52.13
CA TRP A 382 11.37 24.45 -52.45
C TRP A 382 12.87 24.70 -52.22
N GLY A 383 13.64 23.62 -52.07
CA GLY A 383 15.03 23.59 -52.55
C GLY A 383 16.05 23.10 -51.52
N ASP A 384 16.25 21.78 -51.52
CA ASP A 384 17.49 21.05 -51.84
C ASP A 384 18.87 21.65 -51.54
N GLU A 385 19.75 20.73 -51.10
CA GLU A 385 21.20 20.62 -51.44
C GLU A 385 22.14 21.68 -50.83
N GLU A 386 23.34 21.40 -50.31
CA GLU A 386 24.42 20.48 -50.69
C GLU A 386 25.49 20.37 -49.57
N THR A 387 26.34 19.33 -49.70
CA THR A 387 27.82 19.28 -49.46
C THR A 387 28.38 19.50 -48.04
N SER A 388 29.00 18.51 -47.37
CA SER A 388 30.22 17.71 -47.62
C SER A 388 31.46 18.25 -46.89
N GLU A 389 32.16 17.29 -46.26
CA GLU A 389 33.62 17.25 -46.00
C GLU A 389 34.19 18.11 -44.84
N ASP A 390 34.72 17.45 -43.81
CA ASP A 390 36.17 17.18 -43.72
C ASP A 390 36.57 16.52 -42.39
N ALA A 391 37.47 15.55 -42.50
CA ALA A 391 38.16 14.87 -41.41
C ALA A 391 39.63 15.32 -41.35
N SER A 392 40.15 15.57 -40.15
CA SER A 392 41.58 15.41 -39.76
C SER A 392 41.68 15.67 -38.26
N GLY A 393 42.21 14.73 -37.46
CA GLY A 393 43.60 14.74 -36.95
C GLY A 393 43.68 15.61 -35.68
N ASP A 394 44.27 15.25 -34.55
CA ASP A 394 45.34 14.33 -34.21
C ASP A 394 45.48 14.31 -32.66
N GLY A 395 46.06 13.23 -32.12
CA GLY A 395 47.01 13.25 -31.00
C GLY A 395 46.58 13.65 -29.58
N GLY A 396 46.69 12.70 -28.63
CA GLY A 396 46.82 13.05 -27.21
C GLY A 396 46.65 11.90 -26.21
N SER A 397 47.63 11.01 -26.12
CA SER A 397 47.77 10.04 -25.02
C SER A 397 48.08 10.75 -23.69
N PHE A 398 47.39 10.40 -22.60
CA PHE A 398 47.88 10.61 -21.24
C PHE A 398 47.44 9.46 -20.33
N TRP A 399 48.38 8.57 -20.04
CA TRP A 399 48.27 7.52 -19.04
C TRP A 399 48.59 8.10 -17.66
N GLY A 400 47.78 7.75 -16.66
CA GLY A 400 48.06 7.98 -15.25
C GLY A 400 47.57 6.77 -14.46
N GLU A 401 48.50 5.86 -14.21
CA GLU A 401 48.39 4.74 -13.26
C GLU A 401 48.36 5.31 -11.83
N GLU A 402 47.47 4.81 -10.97
CA GLU A 402 47.76 4.73 -9.53
C GLU A 402 47.29 3.37 -8.97
N GLU A 403 48.33 2.63 -8.61
CA GLU A 403 48.51 1.37 -7.89
C GLU A 403 47.49 1.01 -6.79
N ALA A 404 47.26 -0.30 -6.72
CA ALA A 404 46.61 -1.00 -5.62
C ALA A 404 47.55 -1.16 -4.41
N GLY A 405 46.97 -1.07 -3.21
CA GLY A 405 47.56 -1.57 -1.97
C GLY A 405 46.47 -2.21 -1.12
N GLY A 406 46.57 -3.51 -0.90
CA GLY A 406 45.75 -4.25 0.06
C GLY A 406 46.58 -4.68 1.27
N ASP A 407 45.95 -4.73 2.44
CA ASP A 407 46.10 -5.69 3.55
C ASP A 407 45.07 -5.26 4.62
N ASP A 408 44.06 -6.08 4.91
CA ASP A 408 43.97 -7.02 6.04
C ASP A 408 43.61 -6.38 7.41
N GLY A 409 42.68 -7.03 8.11
CA GLY A 409 42.16 -6.52 9.37
C GLY A 409 40.73 -6.97 9.64
N GLY A 410 40.54 -8.27 9.87
CA GLY A 410 39.33 -8.78 10.50
C GLY A 410 39.17 -8.21 11.92
N GLY A 411 37.95 -7.79 12.25
CA GLY A 411 37.58 -7.30 13.58
C GLY A 411 36.07 -7.19 13.72
N ASP A 412 35.48 -8.24 14.30
CA ASP A 412 34.43 -8.20 15.31
C ASP A 412 33.11 -7.48 14.98
N PHE A 413 32.19 -8.23 14.36
CA PHE A 413 30.79 -7.90 14.05
C PHE A 413 29.84 -7.91 15.28
N TRP A 414 30.35 -8.13 16.49
CA TRP A 414 29.54 -8.12 17.73
C TRP A 414 30.31 -7.43 18.87
N GLY A 415 30.11 -6.12 18.99
CA GLY A 415 30.52 -5.33 20.15
C GLY A 415 29.31 -4.57 20.67
N GLU A 416 28.78 -5.02 21.80
CA GLU A 416 27.88 -4.24 22.65
C GLU A 416 28.66 -3.02 23.18
N GLU A 417 28.26 -1.81 22.80
CA GLU A 417 28.63 -0.60 23.54
C GLU A 417 27.38 0.11 24.06
N ASP A 418 27.42 0.29 25.38
CA ASP A 418 26.43 0.87 26.24
C ASP A 418 25.96 2.26 25.82
N SER A 419 24.73 2.52 26.24
CA SER A 419 24.02 3.80 26.21
C SER A 419 24.88 5.01 26.61
N GLY A 420 25.45 5.68 25.62
CA GLY A 420 25.92 7.05 25.71
C GLY A 420 24.92 7.99 25.03
N SER A 421 24.40 8.95 25.77
CA SER A 421 23.50 10.01 25.29
C SER A 421 24.17 10.88 24.22
N GLY A 422 24.17 10.41 22.98
CA GLY A 422 24.45 11.19 21.79
C GLY A 422 23.14 11.66 21.18
N THR A 423 22.92 12.96 21.12
CA THR A 423 21.85 13.57 20.33
C THR A 423 22.00 13.10 18.89
N GLY A 424 21.14 12.17 18.46
CA GLY A 424 21.01 11.80 17.07
C GLY A 424 20.71 13.04 16.22
N PRO A 425 21.03 13.04 14.91
CA PRO A 425 20.75 14.17 14.05
C PRO A 425 19.26 14.53 14.18
N ALA A 426 18.99 15.79 14.48
CA ALA A 426 17.62 16.29 14.64
C ALA A 426 16.81 15.89 13.40
N ALA A 427 15.67 15.22 13.62
CA ALA A 427 14.77 14.83 12.54
C ALA A 427 14.51 16.05 11.65
N VAL A 428 14.78 15.92 10.35
CA VAL A 428 14.49 16.95 9.36
C VAL A 428 13.00 17.27 9.48
N GLN A 429 12.69 18.49 9.92
CA GLN A 429 11.31 18.92 10.12
C GLN A 429 10.62 18.95 8.77
N SER A 430 9.46 18.29 8.67
CA SER A 430 8.65 18.37 7.46
C SER A 430 8.13 19.80 7.29
N GLU A 431 8.21 20.30 6.06
CA GLU A 431 7.61 21.58 5.65
C GLU A 431 6.08 21.55 5.77
N PHE A 432 5.49 20.39 5.49
CA PHE A 432 4.05 20.17 5.48
C PHE A 432 3.63 19.17 6.55
N SER A 433 2.49 19.46 7.16
CA SER A 433 1.86 18.58 8.14
C SER A 433 0.90 17.59 7.49
N ASP A 434 0.58 16.52 8.21
CA ASP A 434 -0.55 15.68 7.83
C ASP A 434 -1.86 16.46 8.00
N ALA A 435 -2.79 16.23 7.08
CA ALA A 435 -4.10 16.85 7.12
C ALA A 435 -5.18 15.94 6.57
N VAL A 436 -6.41 16.21 7.01
CA VAL A 436 -7.60 15.52 6.54
C VAL A 436 -8.75 16.49 6.38
N ALA A 437 -9.58 16.28 5.36
CA ALA A 437 -10.82 17.01 5.17
C ALA A 437 -11.99 16.06 4.93
N LEU A 438 -13.10 16.30 5.63
CA LEU A 438 -14.40 15.74 5.27
C LEU A 438 -15.14 16.73 4.39
N GLN A 439 -15.57 16.27 3.22
CA GLN A 439 -16.34 17.04 2.27
C GLN A 439 -17.81 16.62 2.31
N PHE A 440 -18.69 17.61 2.45
CA PHE A 440 -20.13 17.46 2.36
C PHE A 440 -20.70 18.52 1.41
N PRO A 441 -21.79 18.25 0.67
CA PRO A 441 -22.52 19.30 -0.04
C PRO A 441 -22.97 20.40 0.94
N SER A 442 -22.83 21.69 0.59
CA SER A 442 -23.31 22.78 1.46
C SER A 442 -24.83 22.77 1.61
N THR A 443 -25.53 22.28 0.59
CA THR A 443 -26.98 22.10 0.55
C THR A 443 -27.31 20.67 0.10
N ALA A 444 -28.46 20.15 0.52
CA ALA A 444 -28.91 18.86 0.05
C ALA A 444 -29.06 18.89 -1.49
N PRO A 445 -28.44 17.96 -2.24
CA PRO A 445 -28.51 17.97 -3.70
C PRO A 445 -29.95 17.91 -4.21
N ALA A 446 -30.30 18.80 -5.15
CA ALA A 446 -31.59 18.79 -5.81
C ALA A 446 -31.60 17.71 -6.92
N GLY A 447 -31.76 16.45 -6.53
CA GLY A 447 -31.83 15.30 -7.44
C GLY A 447 -30.59 14.41 -7.40
N ILE A 448 -30.27 13.76 -8.54
CA ILE A 448 -29.21 12.75 -8.63
C ILE A 448 -27.82 13.38 -8.76
N ARG A 449 -27.74 14.65 -9.21
CA ARG A 449 -26.47 15.33 -9.46
C ARG A 449 -25.85 15.79 -8.15
N LYS A 450 -24.78 15.10 -7.73
CA LYS A 450 -23.90 15.51 -6.63
C LYS A 450 -22.98 16.66 -7.11
N PRO A 451 -22.51 17.55 -6.21
CA PRO A 451 -21.50 18.55 -6.54
C PRO A 451 -20.25 17.88 -7.15
N TYR A 452 -19.44 18.63 -7.91
CA TYR A 452 -18.15 18.09 -8.34
C TYR A 452 -17.29 17.66 -7.14
N PHE A 453 -16.67 16.48 -7.20
CA PHE A 453 -16.03 15.87 -6.04
C PHE A 453 -14.71 16.55 -5.64
N ILE A 454 -14.12 17.34 -6.53
CA ILE A 454 -12.90 18.13 -6.29
C ILE A 454 -13.30 19.52 -5.76
N PHE A 455 -13.81 19.53 -4.52
CA PHE A 455 -14.23 20.74 -3.80
C PHE A 455 -15.40 21.53 -4.43
N GLY A 456 -16.36 20.84 -5.07
CA GLY A 456 -17.58 21.45 -5.58
C GLY A 456 -17.41 22.19 -6.90
N ASP A 457 -18.43 22.95 -7.27
CA ASP A 457 -18.46 23.83 -8.44
C ASP A 457 -19.17 25.15 -8.10
N LEU A 458 -19.24 26.07 -9.06
CA LEU A 458 -19.83 27.40 -8.86
C LEU A 458 -21.32 27.35 -8.47
N GLU A 459 -22.06 26.35 -8.96
CA GLU A 459 -23.49 26.18 -8.69
C GLU A 459 -23.73 25.36 -7.42
N ASN A 460 -22.87 24.38 -7.16
CA ASN A 460 -22.99 23.40 -6.08
C ASN A 460 -21.74 23.48 -5.20
N SER A 461 -21.79 24.32 -4.17
CA SER A 461 -20.69 24.42 -3.21
C SER A 461 -20.65 23.23 -2.25
N VAL A 462 -19.47 23.00 -1.69
CA VAL A 462 -19.24 22.01 -0.63
C VAL A 462 -18.67 22.67 0.62
N ASP A 463 -18.99 22.10 1.76
CA ASP A 463 -18.39 22.41 3.05
C ASP A 463 -17.28 21.41 3.33
N LEU A 464 -16.10 21.91 3.68
CA LEU A 464 -14.92 21.13 4.01
C LEU A 464 -14.61 21.29 5.49
N TRP A 465 -14.72 20.20 6.24
CA TRP A 465 -14.29 20.14 7.63
C TRP A 465 -12.82 19.74 7.61
N PHE A 466 -11.94 20.73 7.66
CA PHE A 466 -10.51 20.56 7.49
C PHE A 466 -9.81 20.51 8.84
N ALA A 467 -8.86 19.60 9.00
CA ALA A 467 -7.98 19.51 10.15
C ALA A 467 -6.52 19.49 9.70
N ASP A 468 -5.74 20.46 10.20
CA ASP A 468 -4.28 20.43 10.21
C ASP A 468 -3.85 19.73 11.50
N LEU A 469 -3.27 18.53 11.38
CA LEU A 469 -3.09 17.62 12.53
C LEU A 469 -1.99 18.09 13.50
N VAL A 470 -1.14 19.04 13.08
CA VAL A 470 -0.21 19.74 13.98
C VAL A 470 -0.95 20.62 14.96
N LYS A 471 -1.92 21.38 14.47
CA LYS A 471 -2.65 22.36 15.28
C LYS A 471 -3.74 21.71 16.12
N SER A 472 -4.15 20.49 15.74
CA SER A 472 -5.27 19.76 16.37
C SER A 472 -6.52 20.64 16.49
N LYS A 473 -6.75 21.51 15.50
CA LYS A 473 -7.93 22.39 15.40
C LYS A 473 -8.56 22.23 14.04
N ALA A 474 -9.88 22.04 14.04
CA ALA A 474 -10.63 22.06 12.80
C ALA A 474 -10.92 23.49 12.36
N ARG A 475 -10.94 23.66 11.04
CA ARG A 475 -11.36 24.86 10.32
C ARG A 475 -12.45 24.45 9.34
N LEU A 476 -13.30 25.40 8.99
CA LEU A 476 -14.36 25.18 8.02
C LEU A 476 -14.03 25.95 6.76
N PHE A 477 -13.99 25.28 5.61
CA PHE A 477 -13.85 25.94 4.32
C PHE A 477 -15.10 25.70 3.48
N GLN A 478 -15.40 26.64 2.59
CA GLN A 478 -16.38 26.49 1.53
C GLN A 478 -15.63 26.39 0.20
N GLY A 479 -15.86 25.30 -0.52
CA GLY A 479 -15.33 25.07 -1.86
C GLY A 479 -16.38 25.34 -2.93
N ARG A 480 -16.01 26.11 -3.96
CA ARG A 480 -16.77 26.29 -5.21
C ARG A 480 -15.95 25.83 -6.42
N GLY A 481 -15.21 24.75 -6.22
CA GLY A 481 -14.09 24.30 -7.05
C GLY A 481 -12.76 24.46 -6.32
N SER A 482 -11.76 23.67 -6.70
CA SER A 482 -10.48 23.65 -5.97
C SER A 482 -9.62 24.90 -6.16
N SER A 483 -9.89 25.70 -7.19
CA SER A 483 -9.30 27.05 -7.34
C SER A 483 -9.98 28.12 -6.49
N SER A 484 -11.15 27.82 -5.90
CA SER A 484 -11.96 28.77 -5.12
C SER A 484 -12.39 28.13 -3.80
N VAL A 485 -11.42 28.00 -2.88
CA VAL A 485 -11.62 27.52 -1.53
C VAL A 485 -11.39 28.66 -0.55
N THR A 486 -12.44 29.04 0.18
CA THR A 486 -12.40 30.15 1.14
C THR A 486 -12.76 29.64 2.54
N GLU A 487 -12.05 30.13 3.56
CA GLU A 487 -12.42 29.81 4.94
C GLU A 487 -13.76 30.47 5.30
N SER A 488 -14.61 29.74 6.03
CA SER A 488 -15.90 30.19 6.50
C SER A 488 -15.80 30.78 7.91
N GLU A 489 -16.57 31.83 8.19
CA GLU A 489 -16.71 32.39 9.54
C GLU A 489 -17.66 31.58 10.43
N ALA A 490 -18.37 30.57 9.88
CA ALA A 490 -19.25 29.74 10.66
C ALA A 490 -18.47 28.87 11.67
N LYS A 491 -19.14 28.50 12.78
CA LYS A 491 -18.50 27.71 13.85
C LYS A 491 -17.95 26.38 13.29
N PRO A 492 -16.63 26.12 13.38
CA PRO A 492 -16.04 24.87 12.90
C PRO A 492 -16.48 23.68 13.78
N PRO A 493 -16.38 22.44 13.27
CA PRO A 493 -16.58 21.26 14.09
C PRO A 493 -15.55 21.18 15.22
N GLU A 494 -15.92 20.51 16.30
CA GLU A 494 -14.98 20.08 17.34
C GLU A 494 -14.11 18.94 16.79
N LEU A 495 -12.86 18.88 17.23
CA LEU A 495 -11.86 17.95 16.70
C LEU A 495 -11.09 17.29 17.83
N THR A 496 -10.83 16.00 17.69
CA THR A 496 -9.78 15.28 18.41
C THR A 496 -9.00 14.43 17.41
N ALA A 497 -7.68 14.45 17.52
CA ALA A 497 -6.79 13.67 16.67
C ALA A 497 -5.77 12.92 17.53
N SER A 498 -5.52 11.66 17.19
CA SER A 498 -4.50 10.82 17.82
C SER A 498 -3.78 10.01 16.75
N PHE A 499 -2.51 9.69 17.01
CA PHE A 499 -1.73 8.81 16.15
C PHE A 499 -1.11 7.72 17.02
N GLU A 500 -1.47 6.48 16.73
CA GLU A 500 -1.08 5.31 17.51
C GLU A 500 -0.72 4.18 16.54
N GLU A 501 0.48 3.62 16.69
CA GLU A 501 0.94 2.44 15.93
C GLU A 501 0.70 2.57 14.42
N GLY A 502 1.11 3.69 13.81
CA GLY A 502 1.01 3.86 12.36
C GLY A 502 -0.39 4.14 11.83
N GLU A 503 -1.37 4.45 12.68
CA GLU A 503 -2.73 4.82 12.25
C GLU A 503 -3.14 6.16 12.87
N TRP A 504 -3.54 7.10 12.01
CA TRP A 504 -4.22 8.32 12.43
C TRP A 504 -5.68 8.01 12.78
N SER A 505 -6.17 8.65 13.84
CA SER A 505 -7.58 8.61 14.24
C SER A 505 -8.07 10.02 14.52
N VAL A 506 -8.95 10.50 13.64
CA VAL A 506 -9.44 11.87 13.66
C VAL A 506 -10.95 11.88 13.77
N ILE A 507 -11.45 12.51 14.83
CA ILE A 507 -12.88 12.59 15.13
C ILE A 507 -13.34 14.03 14.94
N PHE A 508 -14.26 14.22 14.00
CA PHE A 508 -14.98 15.47 13.82
C PHE A 508 -16.35 15.37 14.48
N LYS A 509 -16.71 16.33 15.33
CA LYS A 509 -18.03 16.41 15.95
C LYS A 509 -18.69 17.75 15.66
N ARG A 510 -19.97 17.74 15.30
CA ARG A 510 -20.77 18.95 15.19
C ARG A 510 -22.25 18.72 15.45
N LYS A 511 -23.02 19.80 15.52
CA LYS A 511 -24.48 19.74 15.55
C LYS A 511 -25.04 19.16 14.26
N ARG A 512 -26.07 18.31 14.38
CA ARG A 512 -26.80 17.70 13.25
C ARG A 512 -27.55 18.73 12.41
N ARG A 513 -28.02 19.80 13.04
CA ARG A 513 -28.73 20.93 12.43
C ARG A 513 -27.95 22.22 12.67
N GLY A 514 -27.75 23.00 11.61
CA GLY A 514 -26.97 24.24 11.64
C GLY A 514 -26.60 24.69 10.22
N PRO A 515 -25.60 25.58 10.07
CA PRO A 515 -25.04 25.94 8.77
C PRO A 515 -24.50 24.70 8.02
N GLY A 516 -24.81 24.63 6.73
CA GLY A 516 -24.49 23.48 5.86
C GLY A 516 -25.58 22.42 5.83
N ILE A 517 -25.23 21.20 5.42
CA ILE A 517 -26.17 20.07 5.30
C ILE A 517 -26.70 19.59 6.66
N ALA A 518 -28.01 19.31 6.75
CA ALA A 518 -28.61 18.69 7.91
C ALA A 518 -28.43 17.15 7.88
N PHE A 519 -28.20 16.55 9.04
CA PHE A 519 -28.09 15.09 9.21
C PHE A 519 -29.36 14.55 9.85
N GLU A 520 -30.40 14.33 9.05
CA GLU A 520 -31.69 13.78 9.51
C GLU A 520 -31.70 12.25 9.45
N GLU A 521 -32.49 11.63 10.33
CA GLU A 521 -32.65 10.17 10.36
C GLU A 521 -33.29 9.65 9.08
N GLY A 522 -32.78 8.52 8.56
CA GLY A 522 -33.20 7.90 7.30
C GLY A 522 -32.63 8.57 6.05
N GLN A 523 -31.79 9.61 6.20
CA GLN A 523 -31.20 10.33 5.06
C GLN A 523 -29.87 9.71 4.62
N PHE A 524 -29.64 9.72 3.30
CA PHE A 524 -28.32 9.49 2.70
C PHE A 524 -27.65 10.85 2.47
N VAL A 525 -26.49 11.05 3.10
CA VAL A 525 -25.71 12.28 2.98
C VAL A 525 -24.43 11.99 2.22
N PRO A 526 -24.17 12.61 1.06
CA PRO A 526 -22.92 12.41 0.35
C PRO A 526 -21.72 12.84 1.20
N ILE A 527 -20.70 11.98 1.27
CA ILE A 527 -19.45 12.22 1.97
C ILE A 527 -18.27 11.88 1.05
N SER A 528 -17.24 12.72 1.08
CA SER A 528 -15.93 12.43 0.51
C SER A 528 -14.85 12.78 1.53
N VAL A 529 -13.74 12.06 1.50
CA VAL A 529 -12.61 12.24 2.40
C VAL A 529 -11.38 12.58 1.59
N THR A 530 -10.66 13.60 2.00
CA THR A 530 -9.37 13.98 1.42
C THR A 530 -8.30 13.89 2.49
N VAL A 531 -7.16 13.30 2.14
CA VAL A 531 -6.01 13.12 3.03
C VAL A 531 -4.78 13.71 2.35
N TRP A 532 -3.93 14.35 3.16
CA TRP A 532 -2.61 14.82 2.77
C TRP A 532 -1.59 14.24 3.73
N ASP A 533 -0.62 13.53 3.18
CA ASP A 533 0.58 13.07 3.89
C ASP A 533 1.70 14.12 3.74
N GLY A 534 2.02 14.77 4.86
CA GLY A 534 3.03 15.81 4.93
C GLY A 534 4.44 15.29 4.58
N PHE A 535 4.74 14.03 4.90
CA PHE A 535 6.03 13.40 4.62
C PHE A 535 6.30 13.32 3.11
N ASN A 536 5.26 13.00 2.34
CA ASN A 536 5.31 12.94 0.88
C ASN A 536 5.02 14.31 0.22
N ARG A 537 5.13 15.40 1.00
CA ARG A 537 4.93 16.79 0.57
C ARG A 537 3.55 17.03 -0.06
N GLU A 538 2.54 16.25 0.32
CA GLU A 538 1.17 16.42 -0.15
C GLU A 538 0.54 17.67 0.51
N ARG A 539 -0.04 18.55 -0.32
CA ARG A 539 -0.72 19.78 0.11
C ARG A 539 -1.63 20.31 -0.98
N GLY A 540 -2.59 21.17 -0.65
CA GLY A 540 -3.40 21.84 -1.67
C GLY A 540 -4.09 20.84 -2.59
N ASN A 541 -3.80 20.91 -3.90
CA ASN A 541 -4.30 19.95 -4.90
C ASN A 541 -3.52 18.62 -4.99
N LYS A 542 -2.28 18.56 -4.50
CA LYS A 542 -1.48 17.32 -4.45
C LYS A 542 -1.92 16.50 -3.24
N ARG A 543 -2.89 15.61 -3.46
CA ARG A 543 -3.61 14.90 -2.39
C ARG A 543 -4.19 13.57 -2.82
N GLY A 544 -4.47 12.73 -1.84
CA GLY A 544 -5.38 11.60 -1.97
C GLY A 544 -6.81 12.00 -1.63
N LEU A 545 -7.79 11.57 -2.42
CA LEU A 545 -9.21 11.77 -2.13
C LEU A 545 -10.05 10.55 -2.47
N THR A 546 -11.21 10.45 -1.84
CA THR A 546 -12.25 9.50 -2.22
C THR A 546 -13.18 10.13 -3.26
N SER A 547 -13.84 9.29 -4.06
CA SER A 547 -15.06 9.71 -4.75
C SER A 547 -16.19 10.02 -3.73
N TRP A 548 -17.37 10.39 -4.23
CA TRP A 548 -18.56 10.51 -3.40
C TRP A 548 -19.04 9.13 -2.95
N TYR A 549 -18.99 8.90 -1.64
CA TYR A 549 -19.71 7.83 -0.95
C TYR A 549 -20.93 8.41 -0.25
N ASP A 550 -21.73 7.54 0.36
CA ASP A 550 -22.90 7.97 1.12
C ASP A 550 -22.72 7.62 2.60
N LEU A 551 -23.16 8.55 3.46
CA LEU A 551 -23.32 8.38 4.89
C LEU A 551 -24.82 8.24 5.18
N TYR A 552 -25.25 7.03 5.54
CA TYR A 552 -26.63 6.75 5.91
C TYR A 552 -26.82 6.99 7.40
N VAL A 553 -27.69 7.94 7.75
CA VAL A 553 -28.06 8.19 9.16
C VAL A 553 -29.17 7.21 9.54
N GLU A 554 -28.81 6.17 10.26
CA GLU A 554 -29.74 5.09 10.59
C GLU A 554 -30.83 5.57 11.54
N PRO A 555 -32.13 5.39 11.24
CA PRO A 555 -33.19 5.79 12.15
C PRO A 555 -33.08 5.10 13.50
N THR A 556 -33.34 5.81 14.59
CA THR A 556 -33.36 5.16 15.91
C THR A 556 -34.54 4.18 15.93
N GLU A 557 -34.30 2.89 16.18
CA GLU A 557 -35.39 1.93 16.35
C GLU A 557 -36.29 2.38 17.51
N ALA A 558 -37.51 2.78 17.20
CA ALA A 558 -38.51 3.04 18.24
C ALA A 558 -38.86 1.68 18.87
N PRO A 559 -38.66 1.48 20.20
CA PRO A 559 -38.99 0.21 20.83
C PRO A 559 -40.46 -0.10 20.58
N SER A 560 -40.75 -1.33 20.12
CA SER A 560 -42.10 -1.74 19.76
C SER A 560 -43.08 -1.44 20.92
N PRO A 561 -44.17 -0.71 20.67
CA PRO A 561 -45.14 -0.39 21.71
C PRO A 561 -45.87 -1.64 22.22
N PHE A 562 -45.73 -2.77 21.54
CA PHE A 562 -46.39 -4.02 21.87
C PHE A 562 -46.11 -4.49 23.30
N GLY A 563 -44.85 -4.43 23.77
CA GLY A 563 -44.49 -4.87 25.12
C GLY A 563 -45.20 -4.07 26.23
N PRO A 564 -45.07 -2.73 26.24
CA PRO A 564 -45.82 -1.86 27.15
C PRO A 564 -47.34 -1.97 27.01
N MET A 565 -47.87 -2.06 25.80
CA MET A 565 -49.32 -2.21 25.56
C MET A 565 -49.85 -3.55 26.06
N ALA A 566 -49.11 -4.65 25.87
CA ALA A 566 -49.47 -5.96 26.39
C ALA A 566 -49.46 -5.98 27.92
N LYS A 567 -48.46 -5.36 28.56
CA LYS A 567 -48.42 -5.21 30.03
C LYS A 567 -49.60 -4.39 30.56
N ALA A 568 -49.92 -3.27 29.91
CA ALA A 568 -51.07 -2.45 30.26
C ALA A 568 -52.39 -3.21 30.08
N GLY A 569 -52.56 -3.91 28.95
CA GLY A 569 -53.73 -4.73 28.66
C GLY A 569 -53.93 -5.87 29.67
N LEU A 570 -52.85 -6.59 30.03
CA LEU A 570 -52.88 -7.61 31.08
C LEU A 570 -53.20 -7.02 32.46
N GLY A 571 -52.68 -5.82 32.77
CA GLY A 571 -53.00 -5.10 34.00
C GLY A 571 -54.47 -4.71 34.11
N VAL A 572 -55.06 -4.20 33.02
CA VAL A 572 -56.50 -3.88 32.94
C VAL A 572 -57.35 -5.15 33.10
N LEU A 573 -57.01 -6.22 32.39
CA LEU A 573 -57.72 -7.50 32.50
C LEU A 573 -57.67 -8.07 33.93
N ALA A 574 -56.51 -8.00 34.59
CA ALA A 574 -56.35 -8.43 35.96
C ALA A 574 -57.22 -7.61 36.92
N LEU A 575 -57.29 -6.28 36.72
CA LEU A 575 -58.13 -5.38 37.50
C LEU A 575 -59.63 -5.70 37.31
N GLU A 576 -60.07 -5.92 36.07
CA GLU A 576 -61.46 -6.31 35.76
C GLU A 576 -61.84 -7.63 36.42
N LEU A 577 -60.98 -8.66 36.31
CA LEU A 577 -61.21 -9.95 36.97
C LEU A 577 -61.27 -9.82 38.49
N LEU A 578 -60.47 -8.94 39.07
CA LEU A 578 -60.45 -8.67 40.52
C LEU A 578 -61.75 -7.96 40.95
N ILE A 579 -62.22 -6.97 40.19
CA ILE A 579 -63.51 -6.30 40.43
C ILE A 579 -64.67 -7.29 40.32
N VAL A 580 -64.72 -8.10 39.26
CA VAL A 580 -65.75 -9.14 39.07
C VAL A 580 -65.72 -10.14 40.23
N GLY A 581 -64.52 -10.55 40.68
CA GLY A 581 -64.34 -11.43 41.83
C GLY A 581 -64.87 -10.83 43.13
N LEU A 582 -64.58 -9.55 43.39
CA LEU A 582 -65.07 -8.81 44.56
C LEU A 582 -66.59 -8.65 44.55
N VAL A 583 -67.18 -8.29 43.40
CA VAL A 583 -68.63 -8.18 43.24
C VAL A 583 -69.32 -9.53 43.45
N ARG A 584 -68.78 -10.61 42.88
CA ARG A 584 -69.31 -11.97 43.10
C ARG A 584 -69.22 -12.41 44.56
N ARG A 585 -68.12 -12.09 45.27
CA ARG A 585 -67.98 -12.36 46.70
C ARG A 585 -68.99 -11.59 47.55
N LYS A 586 -69.18 -10.29 47.25
CA LYS A 586 -70.17 -9.46 47.94
C LYS A 586 -71.57 -10.00 47.73
N ARG A 587 -71.94 -10.32 46.48
CA ARG A 587 -73.25 -10.88 46.14
C ARG A 587 -73.51 -12.24 46.80
N LYS A 588 -72.51 -13.12 46.91
CA LYS A 588 -72.61 -14.37 47.69
C LYS A 588 -72.82 -14.12 49.19
N LYS A 589 -72.13 -13.13 49.76
CA LYS A 589 -72.34 -12.72 51.17
C LYS A 589 -73.75 -12.18 51.39
N ASP A 590 -74.23 -11.33 50.50
CA ASP A 590 -75.57 -10.74 50.58
C ASP A 590 -76.66 -11.81 50.42
N GLN A 591 -76.47 -12.80 49.54
CA GLN A 591 -77.37 -13.94 49.40
C GLN A 591 -77.34 -14.90 50.60
N ALA A 592 -76.19 -15.09 51.24
CA ALA A 592 -76.06 -15.89 52.47
C ALA A 592 -76.59 -15.20 53.73
N ALA A 593 -76.75 -13.87 53.70
CA ALA A 593 -77.37 -13.09 54.77
C ALA A 593 -78.90 -12.94 54.61
N ALA A 594 -79.43 -13.26 53.42
CA ALA A 594 -80.86 -13.20 53.09
C ALA A 594 -81.55 -14.59 53.13
N ALA A 595 -80.78 -15.66 53.29
CA ALA A 595 -81.24 -17.03 53.56
C ALA A 595 -81.03 -17.33 55.05
#